data_AF-A0A7J4QSP1-F1
#
_entry.id   AF-A0A7J4QSP1-F1
#
_cell.length_a   1.000
_cell.length_b   1.000
_cell.length_c   1.000
_cell.angle_alpha   90.00
_cell.angle_beta   90.00
_cell.angle_gamma   90.00
#
_symmetry.space_group_name_H-M   'P 1'
#
loop_
_entity.id
_entity.type
_entity.pdbx_description
1 polymer ?
#
loop_
_entity_poly.entity_id
_entity_poly.type
_entity_poly.pdbx_seq_one_letter_code
_entity_poly.pdbx_strand_id
1 'polypeptide(L)'
;LFEGQLVAMIHSGSRGLGHQVCSDHVRALEARYTSRDGMWVDDEWDYVLPDRQLAAAPFYSKEGQSYFDAMNAAANFAFANRSALAHRLREVLKLELGVDGEARLLYDVAHNIAKVEKHHIDGVECTCCVHRKGATRAFAGNHSEISQGYADSGQPVLVPGDMGTGSWLLSGPKQGTNQAFGSSCHGAGRALSRTKAKKTIDGKALKLELEARGIRIHASTPNVLAEEAPDAYKDVDEVIALTDQANLARPVARLNPLAVIKG
;
A
#
# COMPACT_ATOMS: atom_id res chain seq x y z
N LEU A 1 -15.46 9.75 -11.99
CA LEU A 1 -15.79 8.32 -12.10
C LEU A 1 -17.30 8.22 -12.28
N PHE A 2 -17.78 7.22 -13.02
CA PHE A 2 -19.21 6.94 -13.19
C PHE A 2 -19.47 5.43 -13.14
N GLU A 3 -20.71 5.05 -12.88
CA GLU A 3 -21.11 3.64 -12.81
C GLU A 3 -20.92 2.94 -14.16
N GLY A 4 -20.35 1.73 -14.14
CA GLY A 4 -20.02 0.98 -15.36
C GLY A 4 -18.71 1.43 -16.05
N GLN A 5 -18.02 2.44 -15.52
CA GLN A 5 -16.72 2.86 -16.06
C GLN A 5 -15.65 1.77 -15.87
N LEU A 6 -14.90 1.46 -16.94
CA LEU A 6 -13.72 0.61 -16.85
C LEU A 6 -12.56 1.37 -16.20
N VAL A 7 -11.93 0.74 -15.22
CA VAL A 7 -10.73 1.25 -14.55
C VAL A 7 -9.68 0.16 -14.46
N ALA A 8 -8.42 0.57 -14.37
CA ALA A 8 -7.30 -0.33 -14.16
C ALA A 8 -6.54 0.06 -12.90
N MET A 9 -6.20 -0.94 -12.08
CA MET A 9 -5.41 -0.76 -10.87
C MET A 9 -4.06 -1.46 -11.03
N ILE A 10 -2.97 -0.72 -10.83
CA ILE A 10 -1.61 -1.25 -10.88
C ILE A 10 -1.07 -1.31 -9.45
N HIS A 11 -0.97 -2.52 -8.90
CA HIS A 11 -0.41 -2.75 -7.59
C HIS A 11 1.00 -3.34 -7.71
N SER A 12 2.01 -2.47 -7.66
CA SER A 12 3.42 -2.86 -7.74
C SER A 12 4.32 -1.92 -6.94
N GLY A 13 5.47 -2.44 -6.51
CA GLY A 13 6.42 -1.74 -5.65
C GLY A 13 7.80 -1.57 -6.29
N SER A 14 8.81 -1.44 -5.42
CA SER A 14 10.22 -1.23 -5.76
C SER A 14 10.97 -2.50 -6.20
N ARG A 15 10.25 -3.61 -6.42
CA ARG A 15 10.81 -4.92 -6.83
C ARG A 15 11.93 -5.36 -5.86
N GLY A 16 12.98 -6.00 -6.37
CA GLY A 16 14.11 -6.45 -5.54
C GLY A 16 14.92 -5.32 -4.92
N LEU A 17 14.93 -4.12 -5.53
CA LEU A 17 15.74 -3.00 -5.07
C LEU A 17 15.34 -2.55 -3.66
N GLY A 18 14.06 -2.25 -3.43
CA GLY A 18 13.63 -1.80 -2.11
C GLY A 18 13.70 -2.90 -1.04
N HIS A 19 13.54 -4.17 -1.43
CA HIS A 19 13.77 -5.29 -0.53
C HIS A 19 15.23 -5.34 -0.07
N GLN A 20 16.17 -5.16 -1.00
CA GLN A 20 17.59 -5.17 -0.70
C GLN A 20 18.00 -3.97 0.17
N VAL A 21 17.55 -2.75 -0.18
CA VAL A 21 17.74 -1.54 0.65
C VAL A 21 17.27 -1.79 2.09
N CYS A 22 16.05 -2.31 2.27
CA CYS A 22 15.54 -2.63 3.61
C CYS A 22 16.44 -3.65 4.32
N SER A 23 16.81 -4.73 3.64
CA SER A 23 17.64 -5.81 4.21
C SER A 23 19.02 -5.31 4.65
N ASP A 24 19.67 -4.46 3.85
CA ASP A 24 21.00 -3.94 4.13
C ASP A 24 20.99 -3.02 5.35
N HIS A 25 20.04 -2.09 5.41
CA HIS A 25 19.92 -1.17 6.54
C HIS A 25 19.46 -1.89 7.82
N VAL A 26 18.49 -2.80 7.75
CA VAL A 26 18.04 -3.58 8.92
C VAL A 26 19.18 -4.40 9.48
N ARG A 27 19.95 -5.13 8.65
CA ARG A 27 21.10 -5.92 9.13
C ARG A 27 22.16 -5.05 9.80
N ALA A 28 22.45 -3.87 9.25
CA ALA A 28 23.40 -2.94 9.84
C ALA A 28 22.93 -2.44 11.21
N LEU A 29 21.63 -2.12 11.35
CA LEU A 29 21.05 -1.70 12.62
C LEU A 29 21.00 -2.85 13.63
N GLU A 30 20.49 -4.02 13.23
CA GLU A 30 20.42 -5.23 14.06
C GLU A 30 21.77 -5.69 14.59
N ALA A 31 22.88 -5.36 13.92
CA ALA A 31 24.24 -5.66 14.36
C ALA A 31 24.73 -4.75 15.50
N ARG A 32 24.10 -3.58 15.70
CA ARG A 32 24.42 -2.66 16.80
C ARG A 32 23.81 -3.11 18.13
N TYR A 33 22.66 -3.77 18.08
CA TYR A 33 21.94 -4.22 19.29
C TYR A 33 22.56 -5.47 19.90
N THR A 34 22.75 -5.46 21.21
CA THR A 34 23.18 -6.62 22.00
C THR A 34 22.02 -7.13 22.86
N SER A 35 21.85 -8.45 22.95
CA SER A 35 20.84 -9.05 23.83
C SER A 35 21.31 -9.05 25.29
N ARG A 36 20.52 -8.43 26.18
CA ARG A 36 20.76 -8.36 27.63
C ARG A 36 19.42 -8.52 28.36
N ASP A 37 19.34 -9.48 29.27
CA ASP A 37 18.15 -9.73 30.12
C ASP A 37 16.83 -9.86 29.33
N GLY A 38 16.88 -10.46 28.15
CA GLY A 38 15.71 -10.65 27.28
C GLY A 38 15.32 -9.43 26.45
N MET A 39 16.09 -8.33 26.54
CA MET A 39 15.90 -7.10 25.76
C MET A 39 17.07 -6.91 24.79
N TRP A 40 16.85 -6.11 23.75
CA TRP A 40 17.88 -5.71 22.78
C TRP A 40 18.28 -4.26 23.05
N VAL A 41 19.56 -4.03 23.34
CA VAL A 41 20.07 -2.74 23.80
C VAL A 41 21.11 -2.19 22.81
N ASP A 42 20.96 -0.93 22.43
CA ASP A 42 22.01 -0.10 21.81
C ASP A 42 22.46 0.94 22.85
N ASP A 43 23.70 0.82 23.34
CA ASP A 43 24.24 1.68 24.40
C ASP A 43 24.53 3.12 23.92
N GLU A 44 24.75 3.33 22.62
CA GLU A 44 25.07 4.66 22.07
C GLU A 44 23.82 5.53 21.99
N TRP A 45 22.69 4.93 21.60
CA TRP A 45 21.42 5.64 21.43
C TRP A 45 20.45 5.48 22.61
N ASP A 46 20.84 4.71 23.63
CA ASP A 46 20.00 4.38 24.79
C ASP A 46 18.64 3.78 24.38
N TYR A 47 18.67 2.91 23.35
CA TYR A 47 17.48 2.24 22.85
C TYR A 47 17.37 0.85 23.47
N VAL A 48 16.19 0.55 24.01
CA VAL A 48 15.84 -0.74 24.61
C VAL A 48 14.62 -1.30 23.90
N LEU A 49 14.79 -2.41 23.19
CA LEU A 49 13.75 -3.00 22.35
C LEU A 49 13.34 -4.39 22.85
N PRO A 50 12.05 -4.71 22.87
CA PRO A 50 11.57 -6.05 23.25
C PRO A 50 11.83 -7.10 22.16
N ASP A 51 12.09 -6.67 20.93
CA ASP A 51 12.32 -7.55 19.78
C ASP A 51 13.39 -6.93 18.87
N ARG A 52 14.33 -7.77 18.41
CA ARG A 52 15.39 -7.36 17.47
C ARG A 52 14.82 -6.83 16.15
N GLN A 53 13.67 -7.34 15.73
CA GLN A 53 12.98 -6.93 14.50
C GLN A 53 12.45 -5.48 14.56
N LEU A 54 12.50 -4.85 15.73
CA LEU A 54 12.20 -3.43 15.93
C LEU A 54 13.44 -2.54 15.84
N ALA A 55 14.59 -3.08 15.41
CA ALA A 55 15.84 -2.32 15.27
C ALA A 55 15.61 -0.99 14.54
N ALA A 56 16.01 0.10 15.21
CA ALA A 56 15.80 1.47 14.73
C ALA A 56 17.06 2.31 14.94
N ALA A 57 17.04 3.53 14.39
CA ALA A 57 18.05 4.56 14.63
C ALA A 57 17.37 5.91 14.88
N PRO A 58 17.99 6.83 15.63
CA PRO A 58 17.56 8.22 15.69
C PRO A 58 17.46 8.78 14.27
N PHE A 59 16.36 9.47 13.95
CA PHE A 59 16.08 9.90 12.58
C PHE A 59 17.21 10.75 11.98
N TYR A 60 17.81 11.64 12.79
CA TYR A 60 18.90 12.52 12.38
C TYR A 60 20.31 11.91 12.53
N SER A 61 20.44 10.63 12.91
CA SER A 61 21.74 9.96 12.89
C SER A 61 22.21 9.70 11.45
N LYS A 62 23.49 9.34 11.30
CA LYS A 62 24.05 8.96 9.99
C LYS A 62 23.28 7.78 9.38
N GLU A 63 22.96 6.78 10.20
CA GLU A 63 22.22 5.58 9.80
C GLU A 63 20.77 5.92 9.45
N GLY A 64 20.10 6.77 10.25
CA GLY A 64 18.72 7.20 10.01
C GLY A 64 18.57 7.96 8.69
N GLN A 65 19.43 8.96 8.46
CA GLN A 65 19.42 9.73 7.20
C GLN A 65 19.85 8.86 6.00
N SER A 66 20.86 8.02 6.16
CA SER A 66 21.28 7.11 5.09
C SER A 66 20.18 6.13 4.67
N TYR A 67 19.43 5.57 5.63
CA TYR A 67 18.26 4.75 5.31
C TYR A 67 17.16 5.54 4.65
N PHE A 68 16.85 6.74 5.16
CA PHE A 68 15.80 7.58 4.61
C PHE A 68 16.07 7.96 3.15
N ASP A 69 17.31 8.32 2.80
CA ASP A 69 17.72 8.61 1.43
C ASP A 69 17.62 7.37 0.53
N ALA A 70 18.11 6.22 0.98
CA ALA A 70 18.02 4.97 0.22
C ALA A 70 16.56 4.51 0.03
N MET A 71 15.71 4.68 1.04
CA MET A 71 14.28 4.43 0.96
C MET A 71 13.60 5.37 -0.04
N ASN A 72 13.96 6.66 -0.06
CA ASN A 72 13.45 7.61 -1.05
C ASN A 72 13.86 7.24 -2.48
N ALA A 73 15.11 6.77 -2.69
CA ALA A 73 15.55 6.24 -3.97
C ALA A 73 14.73 5.00 -4.40
N ALA A 74 14.47 4.09 -3.47
CA ALA A 74 13.61 2.93 -3.72
C ALA A 74 12.15 3.31 -4.01
N ALA A 75 11.62 4.33 -3.35
CA ALA A 75 10.29 4.88 -3.62
C ALA A 75 10.21 5.50 -5.03
N ASN A 76 11.23 6.27 -5.43
CA ASN A 76 11.33 6.83 -6.78
C ASN A 76 11.38 5.72 -7.84
N PHE A 77 12.15 4.66 -7.60
CA PHE A 77 12.15 3.47 -8.47
C PHE A 77 10.77 2.82 -8.57
N ALA A 78 10.03 2.72 -7.45
CA ALA A 78 8.67 2.18 -7.47
C ALA A 78 7.70 3.05 -8.29
N PHE A 79 7.77 4.38 -8.18
CA PHE A 79 6.98 5.30 -9.00
C PHE A 79 7.34 5.18 -10.49
N ALA A 80 8.63 5.08 -10.82
CA ALA A 80 9.08 4.87 -12.20
C ALA A 80 8.57 3.54 -12.77
N ASN A 81 8.63 2.47 -11.98
CA ASN A 81 8.09 1.16 -12.34
C ASN A 81 6.57 1.22 -12.62
N ARG A 82 5.77 1.84 -11.73
CA ARG A 82 4.33 1.98 -11.97
C ARG A 82 4.02 2.86 -13.18
N SER A 83 4.81 3.92 -13.41
CA SER A 83 4.68 4.77 -14.60
C SER A 83 4.95 3.99 -15.89
N ALA A 84 5.98 3.15 -15.92
CA ALA A 84 6.27 2.28 -17.06
C ALA A 84 5.14 1.27 -17.32
N LEU A 85 4.61 0.63 -16.26
CA LEU A 85 3.46 -0.27 -16.37
C LEU A 85 2.20 0.45 -16.87
N ALA A 86 1.92 1.66 -16.38
CA ALA A 86 0.79 2.48 -16.82
C ALA A 86 0.94 2.89 -18.28
N HIS A 87 2.16 3.20 -18.74
CA HIS A 87 2.42 3.50 -20.14
C HIS A 87 2.15 2.28 -21.03
N ARG A 88 2.66 1.10 -20.67
CA ARG A 88 2.39 -0.15 -21.40
C ARG A 88 0.89 -0.47 -21.47
N LEU A 89 0.18 -0.30 -20.36
CA LEU A 89 -1.27 -0.48 -20.32
C LEU A 89 -1.97 0.45 -21.33
N ARG A 90 -1.60 1.74 -21.36
CA ARG A 90 -2.16 2.71 -22.30
C ARG A 90 -1.88 2.34 -23.76
N GLU A 91 -0.66 1.88 -24.07
CA GLU A 91 -0.31 1.43 -25.42
C GLU A 91 -1.23 0.28 -25.87
N VAL A 92 -1.41 -0.73 -25.02
CA VAL A 92 -2.26 -1.88 -25.32
C VAL A 92 -3.73 -1.49 -25.43
N LEU A 93 -4.26 -0.70 -24.49
CA LEU A 93 -5.66 -0.26 -24.55
C LEU A 93 -5.94 0.55 -25.81
N LYS A 94 -5.02 1.44 -26.21
CA LYS A 94 -5.15 2.21 -27.44
C LYS A 94 -5.05 1.33 -28.69
N LEU A 95 -4.20 0.30 -28.68
CA LEU A 95 -4.09 -0.66 -29.79
C LEU A 95 -5.38 -1.46 -29.98
N GLU A 96 -5.97 -1.96 -28.89
CA GLU A 96 -7.14 -2.85 -28.94
C GLU A 96 -8.47 -2.10 -29.05
N LEU A 97 -8.58 -0.90 -28.48
CA LEU A 97 -9.84 -0.15 -28.36
C LEU A 97 -9.82 1.20 -29.10
N GLY A 98 -8.71 1.56 -29.74
CA GLY A 98 -8.59 2.84 -30.46
C GLY A 98 -8.80 4.05 -29.54
N VAL A 99 -9.73 4.93 -29.91
CA VAL A 99 -10.04 6.15 -29.15
C VAL A 99 -10.71 5.87 -27.81
N ASP A 100 -11.45 4.77 -27.68
CA ASP A 100 -12.13 4.37 -26.44
C ASP A 100 -11.16 3.77 -25.41
N GLY A 101 -9.91 3.50 -25.82
CA GLY A 101 -8.83 3.00 -24.97
C GLY A 101 -8.04 4.07 -24.21
N GLU A 102 -8.46 5.34 -24.25
CA GLU A 102 -7.76 6.41 -23.53
C GLU A 102 -7.86 6.20 -22.00
N ALA A 103 -6.71 6.06 -21.33
CA ALA A 103 -6.64 5.89 -19.89
C ALA A 103 -5.84 7.02 -19.21
N ARG A 104 -6.50 7.73 -18.28
CA ARG A 104 -5.88 8.79 -17.46
C ARG A 104 -5.57 8.29 -16.06
N LEU A 105 -4.48 8.79 -15.47
CA LEU A 105 -4.16 8.47 -14.09
C LEU A 105 -5.14 9.21 -13.17
N LEU A 106 -5.88 8.46 -12.35
CA LEU A 106 -6.68 9.03 -11.27
C LEU A 106 -5.77 9.47 -10.13
N TYR A 107 -5.03 8.53 -9.54
CA TYR A 107 -4.11 8.78 -8.46
C TYR A 107 -3.06 7.66 -8.36
N ASP A 108 -1.91 7.96 -7.76
CA ASP A 108 -0.87 6.98 -7.43
C ASP A 108 -0.46 7.20 -5.97
N VAL A 109 -0.51 6.15 -5.15
CA VAL A 109 -0.25 6.24 -3.72
C VAL A 109 0.62 5.09 -3.21
N ALA A 110 1.52 5.41 -2.29
CA ALA A 110 2.36 4.44 -1.60
C ALA A 110 1.69 3.96 -0.30
N HIS A 111 2.00 2.72 0.09
CA HIS A 111 1.49 2.10 1.32
C HIS A 111 2.57 1.45 2.20
N ASN A 112 3.83 1.48 1.74
CA ASN A 112 5.02 1.10 2.47
C ASN A 112 6.05 2.22 2.27
N ILE A 113 6.02 3.21 3.14
CA ILE A 113 6.85 4.42 3.03
C ILE A 113 6.94 5.14 4.38
N ALA A 114 8.05 5.84 4.61
CA ALA A 114 8.15 6.86 5.65
C ALA A 114 8.13 8.25 5.01
N LYS A 115 7.45 9.21 5.64
CA LYS A 115 7.37 10.60 5.16
C LYS A 115 7.53 11.59 6.31
N VAL A 116 8.30 12.64 6.08
CA VAL A 116 8.38 13.78 7.00
C VAL A 116 7.17 14.67 6.74
N GLU A 117 6.28 14.78 7.71
CA GLU A 117 4.99 15.46 7.60
C GLU A 117 4.75 16.32 8.85
N LYS A 118 4.04 17.43 8.67
CA LYS A 118 3.60 18.27 9.79
C LYS A 118 2.25 17.77 10.30
N HIS A 119 2.16 17.54 11.60
CA HIS A 119 0.95 17.11 12.30
C HIS A 119 0.76 17.91 13.59
N HIS A 120 -0.42 17.87 14.17
CA HIS A 120 -0.68 18.47 15.49
C HIS A 120 -0.83 17.36 16.52
N ILE A 121 -0.01 17.40 17.57
CA ILE A 121 -0.04 16.45 18.70
C ILE A 121 -0.31 17.29 19.94
N ASP A 122 -1.40 17.01 20.65
CA ASP A 122 -1.84 17.76 21.84
C ASP A 122 -1.90 19.28 21.62
N GLY A 123 -2.33 19.69 20.41
CA GLY A 123 -2.44 21.10 20.00
C GLY A 123 -1.14 21.76 19.54
N VAL A 124 -0.02 21.05 19.56
CA VAL A 124 1.31 21.57 19.15
C VAL A 124 1.66 21.05 17.76
N GLU A 125 2.11 21.94 16.86
CA GLU A 125 2.66 21.53 15.57
C GLU A 125 3.96 20.73 15.79
N CYS A 126 4.01 19.53 15.23
CA CYS A 126 5.14 18.62 15.28
C CYS A 126 5.52 18.18 13.86
N THR A 127 6.81 18.20 13.55
CA THR A 127 7.34 17.60 12.32
C THR A 127 7.69 16.15 12.61
N CYS A 128 6.92 15.23 12.05
CA CYS A 128 6.98 13.80 12.35
C CYS A 128 7.51 13.02 11.14
N CYS A 129 8.35 12.01 11.38
CA CYS A 129 8.62 10.97 10.40
C CYS A 129 7.53 9.87 10.51
N VAL A 130 6.49 9.99 9.72
CA VAL A 130 5.33 9.09 9.74
C VAL A 130 5.65 7.82 8.96
N HIS A 131 5.73 6.69 9.66
CA HIS A 131 5.99 5.38 9.10
C HIS A 131 4.67 4.70 8.73
N ARG A 132 4.48 4.37 7.46
CA ARG A 132 3.32 3.63 6.97
C ARG A 132 3.77 2.30 6.39
N LYS A 133 3.29 1.20 6.97
CA LYS A 133 3.51 -0.17 6.50
C LYS A 133 2.16 -0.86 6.37
N GLY A 134 1.72 -1.11 5.15
CA GLY A 134 0.36 -1.56 4.86
C GLY A 134 -0.71 -0.51 5.17
N ALA A 135 -0.36 0.78 5.11
CA ALA A 135 -1.27 1.90 5.36
C ALA A 135 -1.02 3.02 4.34
N THR A 136 -2.08 3.74 3.98
CA THR A 136 -2.06 4.73 2.90
C THR A 136 -2.23 6.13 3.47
N ARG A 137 -1.63 7.15 2.84
CA ARG A 137 -1.91 8.56 3.19
C ARG A 137 -3.33 8.95 2.76
N ALA A 138 -4.03 9.71 3.60
CA ALA A 138 -5.44 10.09 3.48
C ALA A 138 -5.66 11.54 3.96
N PHE A 139 -5.03 12.50 3.28
CA PHE A 139 -5.17 13.91 3.62
C PHE A 139 -6.54 14.47 3.25
N ALA A 140 -6.95 15.50 4.00
CA ALA A 140 -8.17 16.22 3.69
C ALA A 140 -8.00 17.20 2.54
N GLY A 141 -9.11 17.50 1.85
CA GLY A 141 -9.10 18.29 0.61
C GLY A 141 -8.48 19.68 0.76
N ASN A 142 -8.58 20.29 1.94
CA ASN A 142 -7.97 21.58 2.25
C ASN A 142 -6.46 21.52 2.58
N HIS A 143 -5.83 20.35 2.51
CA HIS A 143 -4.42 20.17 2.78
C HIS A 143 -3.56 20.65 1.60
N SER A 144 -2.48 21.39 1.87
CA SER A 144 -1.65 22.04 0.85
C SER A 144 -0.96 21.10 -0.14
N GLU A 145 -0.69 19.86 0.27
CA GLU A 145 -0.10 18.82 -0.59
C GLU A 145 -1.10 18.14 -1.54
N ILE A 146 -2.40 18.45 -1.45
CA ILE A 146 -3.40 17.90 -2.35
C ILE A 146 -3.53 18.76 -3.61
N SER A 147 -3.64 18.10 -4.77
CA SER A 147 -3.92 18.78 -6.04
C SER A 147 -5.27 19.48 -6.00
N GLN A 148 -5.38 20.67 -6.61
CA GLN A 148 -6.61 21.47 -6.64
C GLN A 148 -7.85 20.69 -7.11
N GLY A 149 -7.69 19.72 -8.02
CA GLY A 149 -8.79 18.86 -8.49
C GLY A 149 -9.43 17.99 -7.41
N TYR A 150 -8.80 17.86 -6.23
CA TYR A 150 -9.26 17.07 -5.09
C TYR A 150 -9.57 17.92 -3.85
N ALA A 151 -9.60 19.26 -3.98
CA ALA A 151 -9.80 20.16 -2.85
C ALA A 151 -11.16 19.96 -2.15
N ASP A 152 -12.22 19.66 -2.90
CA ASP A 152 -13.56 19.44 -2.35
C ASP A 152 -13.79 17.99 -1.92
N SER A 153 -13.03 17.06 -2.51
CA SER A 153 -13.27 15.63 -2.35
C SER A 153 -12.35 14.97 -1.35
N GLY A 154 -11.16 15.49 -1.07
CA GLY A 154 -10.11 14.85 -0.26
C GLY A 154 -9.15 14.00 -1.10
N GLN A 155 -8.05 13.56 -0.48
CA GLN A 155 -7.05 12.75 -1.19
C GLN A 155 -7.65 11.40 -1.60
N PRO A 156 -7.56 10.96 -2.87
CA PRO A 156 -7.93 9.60 -3.24
C PRO A 156 -7.11 8.57 -2.47
N VAL A 157 -7.81 7.59 -1.87
CA VAL A 157 -7.22 6.47 -1.15
C VAL A 157 -7.59 5.19 -1.88
N LEU A 158 -6.58 4.54 -2.46
CA LEU A 158 -6.76 3.33 -3.25
C LEU A 158 -6.60 2.11 -2.33
N VAL A 159 -7.63 1.29 -2.24
CA VAL A 159 -7.64 0.06 -1.45
C VAL A 159 -7.77 -1.13 -2.40
N PRO A 160 -6.65 -1.71 -2.88
CA PRO A 160 -6.67 -3.01 -3.54
C PRO A 160 -7.29 -4.06 -2.60
N GLY A 161 -8.33 -4.73 -3.07
CA GLY A 161 -8.77 -5.98 -2.45
C GLY A 161 -8.14 -7.18 -3.14
N ASP A 162 -8.84 -8.32 -3.11
CA ASP A 162 -8.34 -9.57 -3.69
C ASP A 162 -8.88 -9.82 -5.10
N MET A 163 -8.48 -10.97 -5.67
CA MET A 163 -8.76 -11.34 -7.06
C MET A 163 -10.26 -11.58 -7.33
N GLY A 164 -11.09 -11.74 -6.29
CA GLY A 164 -12.49 -12.16 -6.38
C GLY A 164 -13.51 -11.27 -5.66
N THR A 165 -13.13 -10.45 -4.67
CA THR A 165 -14.08 -9.62 -3.89
C THR A 165 -14.17 -8.17 -4.34
N GLY A 166 -13.18 -7.71 -5.13
CA GLY A 166 -13.11 -6.35 -5.66
C GLY A 166 -12.19 -5.44 -4.87
N SER A 167 -12.18 -4.17 -5.23
CA SER A 167 -11.35 -3.13 -4.62
C SER A 167 -12.21 -1.92 -4.28
N TRP A 168 -11.65 -1.00 -3.49
CA TRP A 168 -12.35 0.23 -3.13
C TRP A 168 -11.51 1.46 -3.48
N LEU A 169 -12.22 2.49 -3.92
CA LEU A 169 -11.76 3.85 -3.89
C LEU A 169 -12.42 4.55 -2.70
N LEU A 170 -11.59 5.11 -1.84
CA LEU A 170 -12.01 5.97 -0.75
C LEU A 170 -11.45 7.37 -1.02
N SER A 171 -11.85 8.31 -0.19
CA SER A 171 -11.25 9.63 -0.12
C SER A 171 -10.93 9.99 1.32
N GLY A 172 -9.87 10.77 1.52
CA GLY A 172 -9.57 11.37 2.81
C GLY A 172 -10.74 12.19 3.37
N PRO A 173 -10.62 12.66 4.62
CA PRO A 173 -11.61 13.53 5.23
C PRO A 173 -11.89 14.77 4.36
N LYS A 174 -13.06 15.40 4.49
CA LYS A 174 -13.31 16.65 3.74
C LYS A 174 -12.48 17.81 4.30
N GLN A 175 -12.29 17.83 5.62
CA GLN A 175 -11.57 18.87 6.35
C GLN A 175 -10.78 18.24 7.51
N GLY A 176 -9.69 18.89 7.88
CA GLY A 176 -8.88 18.52 9.04
C GLY A 176 -8.05 17.25 8.85
N THR A 177 -7.23 16.93 9.84
CA THR A 177 -6.44 15.69 9.84
C THR A 177 -7.17 14.65 10.68
N ASN A 178 -7.23 13.40 10.21
CA ASN A 178 -7.79 12.31 11.01
C ASN A 178 -6.89 11.95 12.19
N GLN A 179 -7.39 11.13 13.11
CA GLN A 179 -6.68 10.66 14.29
C GLN A 179 -5.46 9.73 14.03
N ALA A 180 -5.14 9.46 12.77
CA ALA A 180 -4.10 8.52 12.35
C ALA A 180 -2.99 9.20 11.52
N PHE A 181 -2.62 10.43 11.86
CA PHE A 181 -1.60 11.20 11.12
C PHE A 181 -1.92 11.30 9.62
N GLY A 182 -3.20 11.54 9.30
CA GLY A 182 -3.66 11.58 7.91
C GLY A 182 -3.45 10.26 7.18
N SER A 183 -3.74 9.14 7.83
CA SER A 183 -3.56 7.79 7.27
C SER A 183 -4.86 7.00 7.21
N SER A 184 -4.92 5.99 6.35
CA SER A 184 -6.02 5.06 6.19
C SER A 184 -5.50 3.66 5.83
N CYS A 185 -6.40 2.70 5.67
CA CYS A 185 -6.07 1.34 5.25
C CYS A 185 -5.50 1.30 3.82
N HIS A 186 -4.82 0.20 3.50
CA HIS A 186 -4.34 -0.10 2.15
C HIS A 186 -5.05 -1.31 1.55
N GLY A 187 -5.56 -2.23 2.35
CA GLY A 187 -6.19 -3.47 1.90
C GLY A 187 -6.88 -4.16 3.07
N ALA A 188 -7.54 -5.27 2.80
CA ALA A 188 -8.21 -6.05 3.85
C ALA A 188 -7.23 -6.66 4.86
N GLY A 189 -5.97 -6.87 4.45
CA GLY A 189 -4.96 -7.56 5.25
C GLY A 189 -5.17 -9.08 5.24
N ARG A 190 -4.09 -9.82 5.44
CA ARG A 190 -4.13 -11.29 5.36
C ARG A 190 -4.72 -11.90 6.62
N ALA A 191 -5.64 -12.84 6.45
CA ALA A 191 -6.11 -13.75 7.49
C ALA A 191 -5.23 -15.03 7.57
N LEU A 192 -4.64 -15.44 6.44
CA LEU A 192 -3.78 -16.62 6.35
C LEU A 192 -2.34 -16.26 5.92
N SER A 193 -1.36 -16.94 6.50
CA SER A 193 0.02 -16.88 6.01
C SER A 193 0.10 -17.45 4.58
N ARG A 194 1.06 -16.97 3.79
CA ARG A 194 1.28 -17.47 2.42
C ARG A 194 1.51 -18.98 2.38
N THR A 195 2.32 -19.48 3.32
CA THR A 195 2.62 -20.92 3.43
C THR A 195 1.36 -21.73 3.75
N LYS A 196 0.47 -21.23 4.62
CA LYS A 196 -0.78 -21.90 4.92
C LYS A 196 -1.71 -21.88 3.71
N ALA A 197 -1.90 -20.72 3.07
CA ALA A 197 -2.73 -20.58 1.89
C ALA A 197 -2.31 -21.53 0.75
N LYS A 198 -1.00 -21.63 0.44
CA LYS A 198 -0.48 -22.59 -0.54
C LYS A 198 -0.81 -24.04 -0.25
N LYS A 199 -0.86 -24.41 1.03
CA LYS A 199 -1.14 -25.79 1.45
C LYS A 199 -2.63 -26.11 1.43
N THR A 200 -3.48 -25.12 1.63
CA THR A 200 -4.92 -25.32 1.80
C THR A 200 -5.74 -24.97 0.55
N ILE A 201 -5.18 -24.20 -0.38
CA ILE A 201 -5.91 -23.65 -1.53
C ILE A 201 -5.32 -24.20 -2.83
N ASP A 202 -6.17 -24.83 -3.64
CA ASP A 202 -5.81 -25.22 -4.99
C ASP A 202 -5.99 -24.03 -5.96
N GLY A 203 -4.86 -23.48 -6.41
CA GLY A 203 -4.84 -22.35 -7.34
C GLY A 203 -5.47 -22.64 -8.71
N LYS A 204 -5.49 -23.90 -9.17
CA LYS A 204 -6.15 -24.26 -10.44
C LYS A 204 -7.67 -24.27 -10.28
N ALA A 205 -8.17 -24.86 -9.19
CA ALA A 205 -9.60 -24.84 -8.87
C ALA A 205 -10.10 -23.41 -8.68
N LEU A 206 -9.36 -22.59 -7.93
CA LEU A 206 -9.68 -21.17 -7.73
C LEU A 206 -9.71 -20.39 -9.05
N LYS A 207 -8.77 -20.66 -9.96
CA LYS A 207 -8.80 -20.04 -11.29
C LYS A 207 -10.10 -20.35 -12.03
N LEU A 208 -10.50 -21.62 -12.08
CA LEU A 208 -11.71 -22.05 -12.76
C LEU A 208 -12.96 -21.44 -12.12
N GLU A 209 -12.99 -21.35 -10.79
CA GLU A 209 -14.07 -20.70 -10.05
C GLU A 209 -14.21 -19.21 -10.41
N LEU A 210 -13.11 -18.46 -10.40
CA LEU A 210 -13.11 -17.04 -10.75
C LEU A 210 -13.48 -16.81 -12.22
N GLU A 211 -13.00 -17.66 -13.13
CA GLU A 211 -13.35 -17.62 -14.55
C GLU A 211 -14.84 -17.94 -14.78
N ALA A 212 -15.41 -18.89 -14.03
CA ALA A 212 -16.84 -19.18 -14.05
C ALA A 212 -17.70 -18.00 -13.56
N ARG A 213 -17.14 -17.15 -12.68
CA ARG A 213 -17.74 -15.88 -12.23
C ARG A 213 -17.53 -14.73 -13.22
N GLY A 214 -16.90 -14.98 -14.36
CA GLY A 214 -16.65 -13.99 -15.42
C GLY A 214 -15.35 -13.20 -15.26
N ILE A 215 -14.48 -13.55 -14.30
CA ILE A 215 -13.22 -12.85 -14.04
C ILE A 215 -12.10 -13.54 -14.83
N ARG A 216 -11.47 -12.82 -15.76
CA ARG A 216 -10.37 -13.36 -16.57
C ARG A 216 -9.07 -13.36 -15.77
N ILE A 217 -8.46 -14.54 -15.58
CA ILE A 217 -7.25 -14.67 -14.77
C ILE A 217 -6.05 -15.03 -15.66
N HIS A 218 -5.03 -14.17 -15.64
CA HIS A 218 -3.71 -14.45 -16.19
C HIS A 218 -2.68 -14.47 -15.06
N ALA A 219 -2.06 -15.62 -14.82
CA ALA A 219 -1.03 -15.78 -13.80
C ALA A 219 0.21 -16.44 -14.39
N SER A 220 1.39 -15.94 -14.01
CA SER A 220 2.68 -16.52 -14.40
C SER A 220 2.82 -17.97 -13.95
N THR A 221 2.31 -18.30 -12.76
CA THR A 221 2.28 -19.66 -12.22
C THR A 221 1.01 -19.92 -11.40
N PRO A 222 0.52 -21.18 -11.30
CA PRO A 222 -0.64 -21.51 -10.48
C PRO A 222 -0.47 -21.22 -8.98
N ASN A 223 0.75 -21.31 -8.46
CA ASN A 223 1.03 -21.11 -7.03
C ASN A 223 0.77 -19.67 -6.57
N VAL A 224 0.98 -18.69 -7.45
CA VAL A 224 0.73 -17.28 -7.16
C VAL A 224 -0.75 -17.01 -6.90
N LEU A 225 -1.65 -17.78 -7.52
CA LEU A 225 -3.10 -17.67 -7.27
C LEU A 225 -3.49 -18.19 -5.89
N ALA A 226 -2.90 -19.30 -5.44
CA ALA A 226 -3.16 -19.85 -4.12
C ALA A 226 -2.69 -18.92 -2.99
N GLU A 227 -1.57 -18.22 -3.18
CA GLU A 227 -1.07 -17.24 -2.20
C GLU A 227 -2.00 -16.04 -2.01
N GLU A 228 -2.73 -15.67 -3.05
CA GLU A 228 -3.49 -14.42 -3.15
C GLU A 228 -5.00 -14.66 -3.21
N ALA A 229 -5.44 -15.86 -2.82
CA ALA A 229 -6.83 -16.26 -2.83
C ALA A 229 -7.69 -15.38 -1.92
N PRO A 230 -8.96 -15.12 -2.27
CA PRO A 230 -9.88 -14.32 -1.45
C PRO A 230 -9.94 -14.77 0.01
N ASP A 231 -10.06 -16.08 0.24
CA ASP A 231 -10.11 -16.69 1.59
C ASP A 231 -8.83 -16.49 2.42
N ALA A 232 -7.73 -16.05 1.81
CA ALA A 232 -6.51 -15.71 2.52
C ALA A 232 -6.54 -14.29 3.13
N TYR A 233 -7.55 -13.50 2.81
CA TYR A 233 -7.74 -12.11 3.24
C TYR A 233 -8.95 -11.96 4.16
N LYS A 234 -8.99 -10.87 4.93
CA LYS A 234 -10.21 -10.46 5.63
C LYS A 234 -11.24 -9.93 4.64
N ASP A 235 -12.47 -9.73 5.10
CA ASP A 235 -13.49 -9.06 4.29
C ASP A 235 -13.11 -7.58 4.09
N VAL A 236 -12.92 -7.18 2.83
CA VAL A 236 -12.57 -5.81 2.48
C VAL A 236 -13.72 -4.85 2.78
N ASP A 237 -14.97 -5.27 2.62
CA ASP A 237 -16.14 -4.43 2.84
C ASP A 237 -16.27 -4.09 4.34
N GLU A 238 -15.96 -5.05 5.22
CA GLU A 238 -15.88 -4.82 6.67
C GLU A 238 -14.76 -3.83 7.03
N VAL A 239 -13.57 -3.99 6.44
CA VAL A 239 -12.44 -3.06 6.67
C VAL A 239 -12.81 -1.64 6.21
N ILE A 240 -13.52 -1.48 5.09
CA ILE A 240 -13.99 -0.17 4.62
C ILE A 240 -15.02 0.41 5.59
N ALA A 241 -16.00 -0.38 6.04
CA ALA A 241 -17.00 0.08 6.99
C ALA A 241 -16.37 0.61 8.29
N LEU A 242 -15.39 -0.12 8.84
CA LEU A 242 -14.64 0.31 10.03
C LEU A 242 -13.78 1.55 9.77
N THR A 243 -13.16 1.65 8.58
CA THR A 243 -12.35 2.80 8.17
C THR A 243 -13.20 4.08 8.11
N ASP A 244 -14.43 3.98 7.61
CA ASP A 244 -15.38 5.09 7.52
C ASP A 244 -15.91 5.47 8.91
N GLN A 245 -16.33 4.48 9.71
CA GLN A 245 -16.80 4.70 11.09
C GLN A 245 -15.74 5.39 11.97
N ALA A 246 -14.46 5.03 11.78
CA ALA A 246 -13.34 5.64 12.49
C ALA A 246 -12.91 7.01 11.91
N ASN A 247 -13.63 7.53 10.91
CA ASN A 247 -13.35 8.78 10.19
C ASN A 247 -11.92 8.86 9.61
N LEU A 248 -11.38 7.72 9.17
CA LEU A 248 -10.03 7.66 8.59
C LEU A 248 -10.05 8.00 7.10
N ALA A 249 -11.00 7.44 6.37
CA ALA A 249 -11.30 7.75 4.97
C ALA A 249 -12.74 7.33 4.66
N ARG A 250 -13.35 7.97 3.66
CA ARG A 250 -14.76 7.80 3.29
C ARG A 250 -14.89 7.00 1.99
N PRO A 251 -15.81 6.03 1.89
CA PRO A 251 -16.04 5.28 0.66
C PRO A 251 -16.51 6.19 -0.48
N VAL A 252 -16.01 5.95 -1.69
CA VAL A 252 -16.39 6.68 -2.91
C VAL A 252 -16.93 5.74 -3.96
N ALA A 253 -16.22 4.65 -4.25
CA ALA A 253 -16.66 3.67 -5.24
C ALA A 253 -16.13 2.27 -4.91
N ARG A 254 -16.96 1.26 -5.13
CA ARG A 254 -16.55 -0.15 -5.15
C ARG A 254 -16.25 -0.57 -6.59
N LEU A 255 -15.17 -1.31 -6.78
CA LEU A 255 -14.64 -1.74 -8.07
C LEU A 255 -14.67 -3.26 -8.15
N ASN A 256 -15.39 -3.80 -9.14
CA ASN A 256 -15.45 -5.24 -9.35
C ASN A 256 -14.40 -5.68 -10.38
N PRO A 257 -13.68 -6.79 -10.16
CA PRO A 257 -12.63 -7.22 -11.07
C PRO A 257 -13.25 -7.85 -12.32
N LEU A 258 -12.76 -7.45 -13.50
CA LEU A 258 -13.08 -8.11 -14.78
C LEU A 258 -11.92 -8.96 -15.28
N ALA A 259 -10.70 -8.50 -15.02
CA ALA A 259 -9.48 -9.20 -15.36
C ALA A 259 -8.42 -8.98 -14.27
N VAL A 260 -7.65 -10.03 -13.98
CA VAL A 260 -6.54 -10.00 -13.03
C VAL A 260 -5.29 -10.56 -13.71
N ILE A 261 -4.24 -9.75 -13.75
CA ILE A 261 -2.91 -10.13 -14.26
C ILE A 261 -1.96 -10.19 -13.07
N LYS A 262 -1.39 -11.35 -12.80
CA LYS A 262 -0.47 -11.57 -11.69
C LYS A 262 0.86 -12.16 -12.16
N GLY A 263 1.94 -11.46 -11.81
CA GLY A 263 3.32 -11.87 -12.07
C GLY A 263 3.89 -12.71 -10.94
#